data_AF-A0A168BWX6-F1
#
_entry.id   AF-A0A168BWX6-F1
#
_cell.length_a   1.000
_cell.length_b   1.000
_cell.length_c   1.000
_cell.angle_alpha   90.00
_cell.angle_beta   90.00
_cell.angle_gamma   90.00
#
_symmetry.space_group_name_H-M   'P 1'
#
loop_
_entity.id
_entity.type
_entity.pdbx_description
1 polymer ?
#
loop_
_entity_poly.entity_id
_entity_poly.type
_entity_poly.pdbx_seq_one_letter_code
_entity_poly.pdbx_strand_id
1 'polypeptide(L)'
;MSSEPVSVKWHRSTFYNITILGLCNFAAPGIWGAMNSLGAGGAQKPYLVNTANALTFSLMVVSCLFSSALFEPPPPPYAAGLYTNNRFGTEWLTILGAALCGVSAGVFWMAEAAIAIAYPEPWNKGKALGYWLTYRVSGQILGGAINLGLNSGRSEAGKVSHTVYLVFIALQCLAPVGALLLTPPDKVQRQDGKKVELGIFNNPWFEIKATIKLFFSRKFLLLLLLIGQAVYAEAVFFTYLSLWFSVRSRALGSFLSGIVAAIGGNVLGYWLDKTDVPLKLRARSSFWTIITLQGAWWTWATVLSTRYHRTQPTYDWTTPGFGAGFAVYVFLLLGFQLNYMFLYFIIQNLADTKEQVIRYSALLRGTESAWQAISYGLGSIEIMAQVGSIYLNFGLWAAAILPAWFVLRHIGVVKEGDDDGQHSEQSSSSEPGDVKVAGDVAST
;
A
#
# COMPACT_ATOMS: atom_id res chain seq x y z
N MET A 1 -13.47 23.73 -25.08
CA MET A 1 -12.21 24.31 -25.62
C MET A 1 -11.02 23.60 -25.00
N SER A 2 -10.44 22.63 -25.69
CA SER A 2 -9.14 22.06 -25.32
C SER A 2 -8.05 23.06 -25.71
N SER A 3 -7.47 23.75 -24.74
CA SER A 3 -6.29 24.61 -24.96
C SER A 3 -5.16 23.77 -25.54
N GLU A 4 -4.50 24.26 -26.59
CA GLU A 4 -3.30 23.61 -27.16
C GLU A 4 -2.23 23.38 -26.07
N PRO A 5 -1.51 22.24 -26.11
CA PRO A 5 -0.52 21.92 -25.10
C PRO A 5 0.63 22.93 -25.10
N VAL A 6 0.90 23.53 -23.94
CA VAL A 6 1.97 24.50 -23.76
C VAL A 6 3.33 23.78 -23.67
N SER A 7 4.35 24.32 -24.35
CA SER A 7 5.72 23.82 -24.23
C SER A 7 6.26 24.02 -22.82
N VAL A 8 6.61 22.93 -22.13
CA VAL A 8 7.15 22.92 -20.76
C VAL A 8 8.63 22.56 -20.73
N LYS A 9 9.38 23.12 -19.78
CA LYS A 9 10.77 22.69 -19.54
C LYS A 9 10.77 21.28 -18.96
N TRP A 10 11.59 20.38 -19.51
CA TRP A 10 11.66 18.97 -19.08
C TRP A 10 11.82 18.82 -17.56
N HIS A 11 12.81 19.48 -16.96
CA HIS A 11 13.10 19.42 -15.52
C HIS A 11 12.05 20.09 -14.61
N ARG A 12 11.04 20.74 -15.19
CA ARG A 12 9.90 21.33 -14.45
C ARG A 12 8.58 20.68 -14.82
N SER A 13 8.60 19.72 -15.73
CA SER A 13 7.41 19.03 -16.20
C SER A 13 6.82 18.14 -15.10
N THR A 14 5.53 17.89 -15.21
CA THR A 14 4.82 16.90 -14.40
C THR A 14 5.54 15.54 -14.40
N PHE A 15 5.90 15.03 -15.59
CA PHE A 15 6.48 13.70 -15.75
C PHE A 15 7.84 13.57 -15.06
N TYR A 16 8.69 14.59 -15.16
CA TYR A 16 9.97 14.63 -14.44
C TYR A 16 9.76 14.56 -12.93
N ASN A 17 8.88 15.41 -12.39
CA ASN A 17 8.64 15.45 -10.94
C ASN A 17 8.02 14.14 -10.42
N ILE A 18 7.11 13.52 -11.17
CA ILE A 18 6.56 12.20 -10.83
C ILE A 18 7.63 11.11 -10.87
N THR A 19 8.59 11.19 -11.81
CA THR A 19 9.74 10.26 -11.86
C THR A 19 10.65 10.42 -10.65
N ILE A 20 10.99 11.66 -10.28
CA ILE A 20 11.80 11.94 -9.08
C ILE A 20 11.07 11.46 -7.82
N LEU A 21 9.77 11.74 -7.68
CA LEU A 21 8.96 11.23 -6.58
C LEU A 21 8.94 9.69 -6.53
N GLY A 22 8.85 9.05 -7.70
CA GLY A 22 8.96 7.59 -7.86
C GLY A 22 10.31 7.06 -7.38
N LEU A 23 11.42 7.69 -7.77
CA LEU A 23 12.77 7.30 -7.33
C LEU A 23 12.94 7.44 -5.81
N CYS A 24 12.42 8.52 -5.21
CA CYS A 24 12.39 8.67 -3.76
C CYS A 24 11.58 7.53 -3.11
N ASN A 25 10.45 7.15 -3.70
CA ASN A 25 9.62 6.05 -3.26
C ASN A 25 10.30 4.69 -3.34
N PHE A 26 10.99 4.46 -4.45
CA PHE A 26 11.80 3.26 -4.64
C PHE A 26 12.83 3.13 -3.52
N ALA A 27 13.59 4.21 -3.27
CA ALA A 27 14.72 4.22 -2.36
C ALA A 27 14.34 4.25 -0.87
N ALA A 28 13.23 4.88 -0.49
CA ALA A 28 12.78 4.96 0.91
C ALA A 28 11.69 3.92 1.25
N PRO A 29 10.39 4.12 0.95
CA PRO A 29 9.34 3.17 1.33
C PRO A 29 9.45 1.82 0.60
N GLY A 30 9.98 1.77 -0.63
CA GLY A 30 10.24 0.53 -1.36
C GLY A 30 11.28 -0.35 -0.66
N ILE A 31 12.42 0.24 -0.27
CA ILE A 31 13.46 -0.46 0.51
C ILE A 31 12.99 -0.78 1.93
N TRP A 32 12.17 0.09 2.56
CA TRP A 32 11.53 -0.23 3.83
C TRP A 32 10.60 -1.44 3.71
N GLY A 33 9.82 -1.54 2.64
CA GLY A 33 9.01 -2.71 2.32
C GLY A 33 9.87 -3.96 2.11
N ALA A 34 10.99 -3.83 1.39
CA ALA A 34 11.95 -4.92 1.22
C ALA A 34 12.50 -5.43 2.55
N MET A 35 12.89 -4.53 3.47
CA MET A 35 13.37 -4.88 4.82
C MET A 35 12.36 -5.71 5.60
N ASN A 36 11.08 -5.31 5.56
CA ASN A 36 10.02 -6.07 6.24
C ASN A 36 9.76 -7.43 5.57
N SER A 37 9.89 -7.50 4.24
CA SER A 37 9.70 -8.75 3.49
C SER A 37 10.74 -9.83 3.75
N LEU A 38 11.87 -9.49 4.39
CA LEU A 38 12.88 -10.45 4.84
C LEU A 38 12.34 -11.42 5.93
N GLY A 39 11.16 -11.13 6.49
CA GLY A 39 10.63 -11.71 7.73
C GLY A 39 11.40 -11.15 8.93
N ALA A 40 10.71 -10.67 9.97
CA ALA A 40 11.37 -10.10 11.15
C ALA A 40 12.47 -9.05 10.85
N GLY A 41 12.35 -8.27 9.77
CA GLY A 41 13.39 -7.32 9.38
C GLY A 41 14.73 -7.97 9.02
N GLY A 42 14.79 -9.28 8.80
CA GLY A 42 16.02 -10.06 8.62
C GLY A 42 16.66 -10.57 9.92
N ALA A 43 16.05 -10.30 11.08
CA ALA A 43 16.49 -10.82 12.37
C ALA A 43 16.20 -12.32 12.51
N GLN A 44 16.82 -12.95 13.51
CA GLN A 44 16.56 -14.35 13.84
C GLN A 44 15.19 -14.56 14.50
N LYS A 45 14.77 -13.62 15.37
CA LYS A 45 13.48 -13.66 16.06
C LYS A 45 12.65 -12.43 15.66
N PRO A 46 11.32 -12.57 15.52
CA PRO A 46 10.46 -11.49 15.05
C PRO A 46 10.15 -10.42 16.10
N TYR A 47 10.37 -10.69 17.38
CA TYR A 47 9.80 -9.89 18.47
C TYR A 47 10.28 -8.44 18.50
N LEU A 48 11.59 -8.19 18.45
CA LEU A 48 12.15 -6.84 18.47
C LEU A 48 11.68 -6.01 17.26
N VAL A 49 11.70 -6.61 16.07
CA VAL A 49 11.30 -5.92 14.84
C VAL A 49 9.79 -5.68 14.81
N ASN A 50 9.00 -6.62 15.31
CA ASN A 50 7.57 -6.43 15.48
C ASN A 50 7.26 -5.30 16.48
N THR A 51 7.99 -5.21 17.60
CA THR A 51 7.90 -4.05 18.51
C THR A 51 8.26 -2.74 17.82
N ALA A 52 9.35 -2.73 17.05
CA ALA A 52 9.80 -1.55 16.31
C ALA A 52 8.78 -1.09 15.24
N ASN A 53 8.21 -2.03 14.48
CA ASN A 53 7.17 -1.74 13.51
C ASN A 53 5.88 -1.27 14.19
N ALA A 54 5.47 -1.88 15.31
CA ALA A 54 4.32 -1.44 16.08
C ALA A 54 4.47 0.03 16.49
N LEU A 55 5.65 0.39 17.03
CA LEU A 55 5.99 1.77 17.38
C LEU A 55 5.97 2.70 16.17
N THR A 56 6.53 2.26 15.04
CA THR A 56 6.53 3.01 13.77
C THR A 56 5.10 3.35 13.35
N PHE A 57 4.22 2.35 13.29
CA PHE A 57 2.83 2.55 12.89
C PHE A 57 2.02 3.35 13.91
N SER A 58 2.23 3.16 15.22
CA SER A 58 1.58 3.98 16.26
C SER A 58 1.93 5.46 16.12
N LEU A 59 3.21 5.78 15.92
CA LEU A 59 3.65 7.15 15.70
C LEU A 59 3.26 7.68 14.32
N MET A 60 3.13 6.81 13.32
CA MET A 60 2.60 7.20 12.00
C MET A 60 1.14 7.65 12.09
N VAL A 61 0.30 6.97 12.88
CA VAL A 61 -1.09 7.41 13.12
C VAL A 61 -1.12 8.83 13.69
N VAL A 62 -0.31 9.10 14.70
CA VAL A 62 -0.23 10.42 15.35
C VAL A 62 0.36 11.47 14.39
N SER A 63 1.48 11.16 13.73
CA SER A 63 2.17 12.11 12.85
C SER A 63 1.37 12.43 11.59
N CYS A 64 0.58 11.51 11.05
CA CYS A 64 -0.37 11.81 9.97
C CYS A 64 -1.40 12.87 10.39
N LEU A 65 -1.94 12.78 11.62
CA LEU A 65 -2.91 13.74 12.15
C LEU A 65 -2.31 15.14 12.37
N PHE A 66 -1.04 15.21 12.77
CA PHE A 66 -0.36 16.47 13.07
C PHE A 66 0.65 16.90 12.00
N SER A 67 0.65 16.27 10.83
CA SER A 67 1.66 16.46 9.78
C SER A 67 1.81 17.91 9.33
N SER A 68 0.74 18.71 9.37
CA SER A 68 0.76 20.15 9.07
C SER A 68 1.45 21.01 10.14
N ALA A 69 1.69 20.46 11.33
CA ALA A 69 2.31 21.14 12.48
C ALA A 69 3.69 20.57 12.86
N LEU A 70 4.11 19.47 12.22
CA LEU A 70 5.41 18.86 12.49
C LEU A 70 6.51 19.57 11.68
N PHE A 71 7.55 20.01 12.38
CA PHE A 71 8.80 20.48 11.76
C PHE A 71 9.58 19.31 11.15
N GLU A 72 10.46 19.61 10.20
CA GLU A 72 11.32 18.67 9.46
C GLU A 72 11.98 17.63 10.41
N PRO A 73 11.46 16.40 10.47
CA PRO A 73 12.01 15.40 11.38
C PRO A 73 13.38 14.92 10.87
N PRO A 74 14.31 14.57 11.76
CA PRO A 74 15.61 14.06 11.35
C PRO A 74 15.46 12.75 10.55
N PRO A 75 16.39 12.44 9.62
CA PRO A 75 16.36 11.21 8.85
C PRO A 75 16.33 9.99 9.77
N PRO A 76 15.40 9.03 9.56
CA PRO A 76 15.23 7.92 10.49
C PRO A 76 16.35 6.88 10.32
N PRO A 77 17.16 6.59 11.35
CA PRO A 77 18.24 5.61 11.26
C PRO A 77 17.73 4.15 11.41
N TYR A 78 16.54 3.82 10.89
CA TYR A 78 15.92 2.50 11.11
C TYR A 78 16.74 1.35 10.50
N ALA A 79 17.19 1.48 9.26
CA ALA A 79 18.04 0.48 8.62
C ALA A 79 19.40 0.32 9.32
N ALA A 80 19.97 1.42 9.84
CA ALA A 80 21.16 1.39 10.67
C ALA A 80 20.91 0.68 12.01
N GLY A 81 19.74 0.89 12.62
CA GLY A 81 19.27 0.13 13.78
C GLY A 81 19.25 -1.37 13.51
N LEU A 82 18.61 -1.80 12.43
CA LEU A 82 18.58 -3.22 12.03
C LEU A 82 19.99 -3.78 11.74
N TYR A 83 20.86 -3.00 11.10
CA TYR A 83 22.26 -3.38 10.86
C TYR A 83 23.02 -3.60 12.17
N THR A 84 22.98 -2.63 13.09
CA THR A 84 23.70 -2.71 14.37
C THR A 84 23.14 -3.81 15.26
N ASN A 85 21.82 -4.03 15.23
CA ASN A 85 21.20 -5.19 15.88
C ASN A 85 21.72 -6.50 15.29
N ASN A 86 21.72 -6.62 13.96
CA ASN A 86 22.19 -7.83 13.30
C ASN A 86 23.68 -8.08 13.58
N ARG A 87 24.54 -7.07 13.51
CA ARG A 87 25.99 -7.24 13.61
C ARG A 87 26.53 -7.29 15.04
N PHE A 88 25.95 -6.49 15.94
CA PHE A 88 26.45 -6.26 17.29
C PHE A 88 25.45 -6.58 18.41
N GLY A 89 24.19 -6.89 18.07
CA GLY A 89 23.14 -7.15 19.06
C GLY A 89 22.53 -5.89 19.69
N THR A 90 22.80 -4.70 19.14
CA THR A 90 22.28 -3.43 19.69
C THR A 90 20.78 -3.28 19.43
N GLU A 91 19.96 -3.16 20.47
CA GLU A 91 18.49 -3.08 20.32
C GLU A 91 17.95 -1.64 20.33
N TRP A 92 18.51 -0.77 21.18
CA TRP A 92 17.97 0.59 21.40
C TRP A 92 17.91 1.43 20.11
N LEU A 93 18.90 1.29 19.22
CA LEU A 93 18.95 2.03 17.96
C LEU A 93 17.85 1.57 16.99
N THR A 94 17.43 0.31 17.05
CA THR A 94 16.30 -0.20 16.27
C THR A 94 15.00 0.47 16.70
N ILE A 95 14.78 0.57 18.02
CA ILE A 95 13.59 1.22 18.60
C ILE A 95 13.59 2.72 18.31
N LEU A 96 14.70 3.41 18.55
CA LEU A 96 14.83 4.85 18.23
C LEU A 96 14.65 5.10 16.74
N GLY A 97 15.28 4.29 15.89
CA GLY A 97 15.16 4.36 14.44
C GLY A 97 13.71 4.18 13.98
N ALA A 98 12.98 3.22 14.56
CA ALA A 98 11.55 3.04 14.32
C ALA A 98 10.72 4.24 14.78
N ALA A 99 11.04 4.83 15.94
CA ALA A 99 10.32 5.99 16.44
C ALA A 99 10.41 7.19 15.48
N LEU A 100 11.64 7.53 15.07
CA LEU A 100 11.91 8.59 14.10
C LEU A 100 11.33 8.24 12.73
N CYS A 101 11.33 6.96 12.34
CA CYS A 101 10.70 6.48 11.10
C CYS A 101 9.20 6.72 11.11
N GLY A 102 8.51 6.43 12.23
CA GLY A 102 7.07 6.65 12.35
C GLY A 102 6.69 8.12 12.22
N VAL A 103 7.45 9.01 12.87
CA VAL A 103 7.22 10.46 12.79
C VAL A 103 7.49 11.00 11.39
N SER A 104 8.60 10.61 10.77
CA SER A 104 8.96 11.05 9.41
C SER A 104 8.07 10.45 8.33
N ALA A 105 7.58 9.22 8.51
CA ALA A 105 6.67 8.57 7.57
C ALA A 105 5.37 9.36 7.41
N GLY A 106 4.76 9.85 8.49
CA GLY A 106 3.52 10.64 8.39
C GLY A 106 3.68 11.90 7.56
N VAL A 107 4.82 12.60 7.70
CA VAL A 107 5.16 13.78 6.89
C VAL A 107 5.43 13.38 5.43
N PHE A 108 6.20 12.30 5.21
CA PHE A 108 6.53 11.80 3.87
C PHE A 108 5.28 11.43 3.07
N TRP A 109 4.38 10.61 3.64
CA TRP A 109 3.16 10.15 2.95
C TRP A 109 2.21 11.31 2.63
N MET A 110 2.14 12.32 3.50
CA MET A 110 1.36 13.53 3.24
C MET A 110 1.94 14.35 2.08
N ALA A 111 3.25 14.62 2.12
CA ALA A 111 3.92 15.38 1.07
C ALA A 111 3.83 14.66 -0.29
N GLU A 112 4.04 13.35 -0.29
CA GLU A 112 3.87 12.51 -1.46
C GLU A 112 2.46 12.60 -2.03
N ALA A 113 1.43 12.41 -1.20
CA ALA A 113 0.04 12.46 -1.66
C ALA A 113 -0.30 13.82 -2.27
N ALA A 114 0.18 14.91 -1.67
CA ALA A 114 0.00 16.26 -2.19
C ALA A 114 0.64 16.42 -3.58
N ILE A 115 1.88 15.97 -3.76
CA ILE A 115 2.58 16.05 -5.06
C ILE A 115 1.89 15.16 -6.10
N ALA A 116 1.58 13.91 -5.75
CA ALA A 116 0.97 12.94 -6.65
C ALA A 116 -0.42 13.36 -7.16
N ILE A 117 -1.18 14.11 -6.35
CA ILE A 117 -2.53 14.58 -6.71
C ILE A 117 -2.49 15.93 -7.42
N ALA A 118 -1.62 16.86 -7.00
CA ALA A 118 -1.64 18.25 -7.44
C ALA A 118 -0.80 18.51 -8.70
N TYR A 119 0.33 17.80 -8.87
CA TYR A 119 1.24 18.04 -9.98
C TYR A 119 0.64 17.58 -11.32
N PRO A 120 0.02 16.38 -11.43
CA PRO A 120 -0.50 15.91 -12.70
C PRO A 120 -1.73 16.66 -13.20
N GLU A 121 -1.76 16.84 -14.52
CA GLU A 121 -2.92 17.35 -15.25
C GLU A 121 -4.11 16.41 -15.08
N PRO A 122 -5.37 16.89 -15.07
CA PRO A 122 -6.53 16.09 -14.69
C PRO A 122 -6.72 14.84 -15.56
N TRP A 123 -6.40 14.93 -16.85
CA TRP A 123 -6.47 13.81 -17.80
C TRP A 123 -5.32 12.80 -17.66
N ASN A 124 -4.24 13.15 -16.95
CA ASN A 124 -3.05 12.30 -16.79
C ASN A 124 -2.87 11.75 -15.36
N LYS A 125 -3.74 12.14 -14.42
CA LYS A 125 -3.65 11.74 -13.00
C LYS A 125 -3.54 10.23 -12.80
N GLY A 126 -4.42 9.44 -13.43
CA GLY A 126 -4.42 7.98 -13.28
C GLY A 126 -3.13 7.34 -13.78
N LYS A 127 -2.64 7.76 -14.95
CA LYS A 127 -1.39 7.24 -15.54
C LYS A 127 -0.17 7.63 -14.70
N ALA A 128 -0.11 8.87 -14.23
CA ALA A 128 0.95 9.35 -13.36
C ALA A 128 0.99 8.58 -12.03
N LEU A 129 -0.17 8.33 -11.42
CA LEU A 129 -0.29 7.52 -10.19
C LEU A 129 0.17 6.07 -10.42
N GLY A 130 -0.26 5.41 -11.50
CA GLY A 130 0.17 4.05 -11.81
C GLY A 130 1.68 3.94 -12.07
N TYR A 131 2.24 4.88 -12.82
CA TYR A 131 3.68 4.95 -13.09
C TYR A 131 4.49 5.16 -11.80
N TRP A 132 4.08 6.10 -10.96
CA TRP A 132 4.71 6.32 -9.66
C TRP A 132 4.65 5.08 -8.75
N LEU A 133 3.50 4.41 -8.65
CA LEU A 133 3.33 3.24 -7.79
C LEU A 133 4.25 2.07 -8.20
N THR A 134 4.58 1.97 -9.50
CA THR A 134 5.50 0.96 -10.04
C THR A 134 6.88 1.04 -9.39
N TYR A 135 7.37 2.25 -9.07
CA TYR A 135 8.66 2.42 -8.41
C TYR A 135 8.69 1.82 -6.99
N ARG A 136 7.61 2.00 -6.22
CA ARG A 136 7.51 1.43 -4.87
C ARG A 136 7.61 -0.10 -4.91
N VAL A 137 6.85 -0.73 -5.81
CA VAL A 137 6.87 -2.20 -6.00
C VAL A 137 8.23 -2.68 -6.51
N SER A 138 8.84 -1.94 -7.43
CA SER A 138 10.18 -2.25 -7.96
C SER A 138 11.25 -2.22 -6.86
N GLY A 139 11.15 -1.31 -5.89
CA GLY A 139 12.05 -1.24 -4.74
C GLY A 139 11.96 -2.50 -3.88
N GLN A 140 10.76 -3.01 -3.64
CA GLN A 140 10.54 -4.26 -2.92
C GLN A 140 11.13 -5.47 -3.68
N ILE A 141 10.89 -5.56 -4.99
CA ILE A 141 11.43 -6.65 -5.84
C ILE A 141 12.96 -6.62 -5.85
N LEU A 142 13.58 -5.44 -6.05
CA LEU A 142 15.03 -5.33 -6.05
C LEU A 142 15.62 -5.71 -4.68
N GLY A 143 15.02 -5.22 -3.59
CA GLY A 143 15.50 -5.55 -2.25
C GLY A 143 15.39 -7.05 -1.93
N GLY A 144 14.31 -7.70 -2.39
CA GLY A 144 14.19 -9.16 -2.34
C GLY A 144 15.23 -9.89 -3.17
N ALA A 145 15.54 -9.39 -4.38
CA ALA A 145 16.57 -9.97 -5.25
C ALA A 145 17.97 -9.86 -4.64
N ILE A 146 18.32 -8.70 -4.06
CA ILE A 146 19.57 -8.48 -3.32
C ILE A 146 19.66 -9.47 -2.15
N ASN A 147 18.59 -9.61 -1.38
CA ASN A 147 18.55 -10.52 -0.25
C ASN A 147 18.75 -11.98 -0.68
N LEU A 148 18.08 -12.42 -1.75
CA LEU A 148 18.22 -13.75 -2.31
C LEU A 148 19.64 -14.01 -2.81
N GLY A 149 20.22 -13.07 -3.57
CA GLY A 149 21.59 -13.19 -4.05
C GLY A 149 22.60 -13.36 -2.91
N LEU A 150 22.48 -12.56 -1.85
CA LEU A 150 23.42 -12.56 -0.71
C LEU A 150 23.19 -13.68 0.31
N ASN A 151 22.02 -14.33 0.31
CA ASN A 151 21.68 -15.36 1.29
C ASN A 151 21.32 -16.73 0.70
N SER A 152 21.40 -16.92 -0.62
CA SER A 152 21.11 -18.19 -1.30
C SER A 152 21.89 -19.39 -0.73
N GLY A 153 23.11 -19.17 -0.24
CA GLY A 153 23.95 -20.20 0.38
C GLY A 153 23.62 -20.55 1.84
N ARG A 154 22.69 -19.84 2.51
CA ARG A 154 22.42 -20.00 3.96
C ARG A 154 21.18 -20.86 4.22
N SER A 155 21.36 -22.17 4.35
CA SER A 155 20.28 -23.16 4.52
C SER A 155 19.74 -23.33 5.95
N GLU A 156 20.32 -22.64 6.93
CA GLU A 156 19.98 -22.79 8.35
C GLU A 156 19.00 -21.72 8.83
N ALA A 157 18.42 -21.91 10.02
CA ALA A 157 17.74 -20.84 10.75
C ALA A 157 18.76 -19.78 11.18
N GLY A 158 18.35 -18.51 11.17
CA GLY A 158 19.24 -17.44 11.60
C GLY A 158 18.82 -16.07 11.10
N LYS A 159 19.78 -15.16 11.13
CA LYS A 159 19.63 -13.79 10.63
C LYS A 159 20.23 -13.68 9.22
N VAL A 160 19.67 -12.78 8.42
CA VAL A 160 20.21 -12.46 7.08
C VAL A 160 21.61 -11.88 7.20
N SER A 161 22.40 -11.96 6.13
CA SER A 161 23.70 -11.31 6.05
C SER A 161 23.58 -9.81 6.33
N HIS A 162 24.44 -9.30 7.22
CA HIS A 162 24.53 -7.87 7.51
C HIS A 162 24.80 -6.99 6.27
N THR A 163 25.34 -7.58 5.21
CA THR A 163 25.64 -6.92 3.93
C THR A 163 24.37 -6.45 3.25
N VAL A 164 23.24 -7.14 3.45
CA VAL A 164 21.93 -6.73 2.94
C VAL A 164 21.58 -5.33 3.45
N TYR A 165 21.78 -5.06 4.75
CA TYR A 165 21.49 -3.74 5.31
C TYR A 165 22.45 -2.66 4.82
N LEU A 166 23.73 -2.98 4.59
CA LEU A 166 24.67 -2.01 4.02
C LEU A 166 24.22 -1.55 2.63
N VAL A 167 23.74 -2.47 1.79
CA VAL A 167 23.18 -2.12 0.47
C VAL A 167 21.90 -1.30 0.63
N PHE A 168 21.01 -1.67 1.55
CA PHE A 168 19.77 -0.93 1.80
C PHE A 168 20.03 0.49 2.30
N ILE A 169 20.98 0.67 3.22
CA ILE A 169 21.40 1.99 3.71
C ILE A 169 21.96 2.82 2.56
N ALA A 170 22.83 2.25 1.72
CA ALA A 170 23.39 2.95 0.57
C ALA A 170 22.30 3.43 -0.40
N LEU A 171 21.30 2.58 -0.68
CA LEU A 171 20.15 2.96 -1.52
C LEU A 171 19.29 4.05 -0.85
N GLN A 172 19.03 3.95 0.45
CA GLN A 172 18.25 4.94 1.20
C GLN A 172 18.95 6.32 1.26
N CYS A 173 20.28 6.36 1.33
CA CYS A 173 21.05 7.61 1.28
C CYS A 173 20.89 8.37 -0.05
N LEU A 174 20.46 7.70 -1.13
CA LEU A 174 20.17 8.35 -2.40
C LEU A 174 18.83 9.09 -2.39
N ALA A 175 17.89 8.72 -1.50
CA ALA A 175 16.54 9.31 -1.49
C ALA A 175 16.54 10.82 -1.17
N PRO A 176 17.24 11.32 -0.13
CA PRO A 176 17.33 12.76 0.13
C PRO A 176 17.98 13.52 -1.02
N VAL A 177 19.02 12.96 -1.63
CA VAL A 177 19.70 13.56 -2.79
C VAL A 177 18.75 13.65 -3.98
N GLY A 178 17.99 12.59 -4.24
CA GLY A 178 16.94 12.59 -5.27
C GLY A 178 15.84 13.61 -4.97
N ALA A 179 15.44 13.77 -3.70
CA ALA A 179 14.42 14.73 -3.29
C ALA A 179 14.84 16.19 -3.56
N LEU A 180 16.13 16.52 -3.52
CA LEU A 180 16.63 17.86 -3.89
C LEU A 180 16.41 18.19 -5.38
N LEU A 181 16.21 17.18 -6.22
CA LEU A 181 15.90 17.34 -7.64
C LEU A 181 14.42 17.61 -7.90
N LEU A 182 13.57 17.53 -6.87
CA LEU A 182 12.14 17.80 -6.98
C LEU A 182 11.89 19.30 -7.18
N THR A 183 11.05 19.64 -8.14
CA THR A 183 10.69 21.02 -8.43
C THR A 183 9.73 21.54 -7.36
N PRO A 184 10.02 22.70 -6.74
CA PRO A 184 9.07 23.38 -5.87
C PRO A 184 7.72 23.63 -6.57
N PRO A 185 6.58 23.53 -5.87
CA PRO A 185 5.25 23.58 -6.47
C PRO A 185 4.98 24.83 -7.32
N ASP A 186 5.50 25.99 -6.91
CA ASP A 186 5.41 27.28 -7.58
C ASP A 186 6.14 27.32 -8.94
N LYS A 187 7.11 26.41 -9.14
CA LYS A 187 7.94 26.33 -10.35
C LYS A 187 7.52 25.21 -11.31
N VAL A 188 6.59 24.36 -10.92
CA VAL A 188 6.10 23.26 -11.77
C VAL A 188 5.36 23.83 -12.97
N GLN A 189 5.63 23.27 -14.15
CA GLN A 189 5.00 23.65 -15.40
C GLN A 189 4.18 22.47 -15.93
N ARG A 190 2.85 22.69 -16.02
CA ARG A 190 1.91 21.73 -16.59
C ARG A 190 1.66 22.01 -18.06
N GLN A 191 1.35 20.96 -18.81
CA GLN A 191 1.04 21.05 -20.25
C GLN A 191 -0.25 21.84 -20.52
N ASP A 192 -1.12 21.97 -19.51
CA ASP A 192 -2.37 22.73 -19.58
C ASP A 192 -2.20 24.23 -19.31
N GLY A 193 -0.96 24.69 -19.10
CA GLY A 193 -0.65 26.09 -18.80
C GLY A 193 -1.09 26.56 -17.42
N LYS A 194 -1.74 25.72 -16.62
CA LYS A 194 -2.21 26.07 -15.28
C LYS A 194 -1.11 25.87 -14.25
N LYS A 195 -1.09 26.71 -13.22
CA LYS A 195 -0.19 26.55 -12.07
C LYS A 195 -0.68 25.42 -11.17
N VAL A 196 0.26 24.76 -10.49
CA VAL A 196 -0.07 23.81 -9.43
C VAL A 196 -0.53 24.59 -8.21
N GLU A 197 -1.77 24.36 -7.80
CA GLU A 197 -2.32 24.91 -6.57
C GLU A 197 -2.28 23.84 -5.48
N LEU A 198 -1.39 24.03 -4.50
CA LEU A 198 -1.42 23.31 -3.23
C LEU A 198 -2.34 24.07 -2.28
N GLY A 199 -3.63 24.08 -2.57
CA GLY A 199 -4.62 24.70 -1.70
C GLY A 199 -4.75 23.91 -0.40
N ILE A 200 -4.38 24.53 0.73
CA ILE A 200 -4.82 24.07 2.05
C ILE A 200 -6.34 24.27 2.05
N PHE A 201 -7.10 23.17 2.09
CA PHE A 201 -8.56 23.23 2.18
C PHE A 201 -8.97 24.23 3.27
N ASN A 202 -9.88 25.13 2.90
CA ASN A 202 -10.35 26.22 3.74
C ASN A 202 -10.70 25.71 5.15
N ASN A 203 -9.89 26.13 6.13
CA ASN A 203 -9.93 25.76 7.56
C ASN A 203 -9.52 24.30 7.88
N PRO A 204 -8.26 24.05 8.33
CA PRO A 204 -7.81 22.73 8.80
C PRO A 204 -8.72 22.10 9.86
N TRP A 205 -9.33 22.93 10.71
CA TRP A 205 -10.23 22.44 11.75
C TRP A 205 -11.57 21.97 11.17
N PHE A 206 -12.04 22.59 10.09
CA PHE A 206 -13.19 22.08 9.36
C PHE A 206 -12.90 20.70 8.76
N GLU A 207 -11.74 20.53 8.11
CA GLU A 207 -11.34 19.25 7.51
C GLU A 207 -11.19 18.13 8.53
N ILE A 208 -10.55 18.38 9.68
CA ILE A 208 -10.43 17.36 10.74
C ILE A 208 -11.83 17.02 11.27
N LYS A 209 -12.69 18.00 11.53
CA LYS A 209 -14.06 17.74 12.03
C LYS A 209 -14.91 16.95 11.02
N ALA A 210 -14.81 17.30 9.73
CA ALA A 210 -15.49 16.58 8.66
C ALA A 210 -14.98 15.13 8.51
N THR A 211 -13.67 14.95 8.63
CA THR A 211 -13.00 13.63 8.60
C THR A 211 -13.43 12.77 9.78
N ILE A 212 -13.45 13.32 11.01
CA ILE A 212 -13.96 12.62 12.20
C ILE A 212 -15.44 12.23 12.02
N LYS A 213 -16.28 13.14 11.51
CA LYS A 213 -17.69 12.83 11.23
C LYS A 213 -17.85 11.68 10.23
N LEU A 214 -17.00 11.63 9.20
CA LEU A 214 -16.98 10.55 8.22
C LEU A 214 -16.50 9.22 8.81
N PHE A 215 -15.53 9.24 9.73
CA PHE A 215 -15.08 8.04 10.45
C PHE A 215 -16.23 7.36 11.20
N PHE A 216 -17.07 8.14 11.89
CA PHE A 216 -18.25 7.63 12.60
C PHE A 216 -19.46 7.37 11.70
N SER A 217 -19.33 7.48 10.38
CA SER A 217 -20.41 7.13 9.47
C SER A 217 -20.66 5.62 9.48
N ARG A 218 -21.94 5.21 9.41
CA ARG A 218 -22.32 3.79 9.37
C ARG A 218 -21.62 3.04 8.23
N LYS A 219 -21.48 3.67 7.07
CA LYS A 219 -20.80 3.11 5.89
C LYS A 219 -19.34 2.76 6.20
N PHE A 220 -18.59 3.67 6.83
CA PHE A 220 -17.17 3.46 7.14
C PHE A 220 -16.97 2.47 8.30
N LEU A 221 -17.77 2.58 9.37
CA LEU A 221 -17.67 1.69 10.53
C LEU A 221 -17.93 0.23 10.17
N LEU A 222 -18.82 -0.05 9.20
CA LEU A 222 -19.07 -1.39 8.70
C LEU A 222 -17.87 -1.96 7.90
N LEU A 223 -17.00 -1.12 7.34
CA LEU A 223 -15.78 -1.55 6.66
C LEU A 223 -14.58 -1.67 7.60
N LEU A 224 -14.67 -1.20 8.84
CA LEU A 224 -13.56 -1.13 9.78
C LEU A 224 -12.91 -2.50 10.02
N LEU A 225 -13.71 -3.56 10.15
CA LEU A 225 -13.22 -4.91 10.34
C LEU A 225 -12.59 -5.50 9.06
N LEU A 226 -13.09 -5.13 7.88
CA LEU A 226 -12.51 -5.57 6.61
C LEU A 226 -11.14 -4.92 6.39
N ILE A 227 -11.05 -3.60 6.63
CA ILE A 227 -9.78 -2.86 6.60
C ILE A 227 -8.81 -3.48 7.60
N GLY A 228 -9.27 -3.70 8.83
CA GLY A 228 -8.46 -4.29 9.88
C GLY A 228 -7.93 -5.67 9.53
N GLN A 229 -8.80 -6.59 9.10
CA GLN A 229 -8.38 -7.93 8.69
C GLN A 229 -7.37 -7.93 7.55
N ALA A 230 -7.55 -7.04 6.56
CA ALA A 230 -6.66 -6.97 5.42
C ALA A 230 -5.24 -6.61 5.88
N VAL A 231 -5.08 -5.51 6.62
CA VAL A 231 -3.73 -5.05 7.01
C VAL A 231 -3.16 -5.77 8.22
N TYR A 232 -4.01 -6.35 9.07
CA TYR A 232 -3.55 -7.19 10.17
C TYR A 232 -2.80 -8.40 9.63
N ALA A 233 -3.18 -8.94 8.47
CA ALA A 233 -2.51 -10.07 7.83
C ALA A 233 -1.01 -9.85 7.59
N GLU A 234 -0.58 -8.60 7.37
CA GLU A 234 0.79 -8.28 6.95
C GLU A 234 1.84 -8.79 7.94
N ALA A 235 1.73 -8.37 9.21
CA ALA A 235 2.67 -8.82 10.24
C ALA A 235 2.60 -10.34 10.43
N VAL A 236 1.43 -10.95 10.24
CA VAL A 236 1.21 -12.38 10.42
C VAL A 236 2.02 -13.20 9.42
N PHE A 237 1.92 -12.92 8.12
CA PHE A 237 2.65 -13.73 7.13
C PHE A 237 4.16 -13.47 7.14
N PHE A 238 4.62 -12.26 7.49
CA PHE A 238 6.06 -12.01 7.67
C PHE A 238 6.63 -12.67 8.93
N THR A 239 5.85 -12.72 10.01
CA THR A 239 6.22 -13.42 11.25
C THR A 239 6.24 -14.94 11.02
N TYR A 240 5.23 -15.47 10.33
CA TYR A 240 5.17 -16.88 9.90
C TYR A 240 6.42 -17.28 9.10
N LEU A 241 6.79 -16.45 8.11
CA LEU A 241 7.99 -16.69 7.31
C LEU A 241 9.27 -16.68 8.17
N SER A 242 9.36 -15.77 9.15
CA SER A 242 10.53 -15.68 10.03
C SER A 242 10.67 -16.85 11.00
N LEU A 243 9.55 -17.42 11.49
CA LEU A 243 9.57 -18.45 12.52
C LEU A 243 9.88 -19.84 11.94
N TRP A 244 9.34 -20.15 10.77
CA TRP A 244 9.27 -21.53 10.28
C TRP A 244 10.21 -21.86 9.11
N PHE A 245 11.01 -20.89 8.63
CA PHE A 245 11.84 -21.06 7.43
C PHE A 245 13.29 -20.64 7.63
N SER A 246 14.18 -21.29 6.87
CA SER A 246 15.61 -20.96 6.79
C SER A 246 15.86 -19.56 6.19
N VAL A 247 17.08 -19.03 6.36
CA VAL A 247 17.44 -17.71 5.82
C VAL A 247 17.28 -17.66 4.30
N ARG A 248 17.73 -18.68 3.56
CA ARG A 248 17.57 -18.72 2.09
C ARG A 248 16.12 -18.86 1.63
N SER A 249 15.30 -19.63 2.35
CA SER A 249 13.86 -19.73 2.10
C SER A 249 13.15 -18.39 2.31
N ARG A 250 13.47 -17.67 3.40
CA ARG A 250 13.00 -16.31 3.64
C ARG A 250 13.41 -15.36 2.52
N ALA A 251 14.64 -15.51 2.02
CA ALA A 251 15.13 -14.68 0.93
C ALA A 251 14.38 -14.92 -0.39
N LEU A 252 14.08 -16.18 -0.71
CA LEU A 252 13.19 -16.52 -1.82
C LEU A 252 11.79 -15.92 -1.61
N GLY A 253 11.26 -16.01 -0.39
CA GLY A 253 9.98 -15.42 0.00
C GLY A 253 9.93 -13.91 -0.25
N SER A 254 10.97 -13.19 0.17
CA SER A 254 11.08 -11.73 -0.03
C SER A 254 11.06 -11.34 -1.52
N PHE A 255 11.77 -12.07 -2.38
CA PHE A 255 11.78 -11.83 -3.82
C PHE A 255 10.44 -12.13 -4.48
N LEU A 256 9.87 -13.31 -4.21
CA LEU A 256 8.58 -13.73 -4.77
C LEU A 256 7.43 -12.85 -4.27
N SER A 257 7.53 -12.31 -3.05
CA SER A 257 6.50 -11.42 -2.50
C SER A 257 6.21 -10.22 -3.41
N GLY A 258 7.25 -9.56 -3.90
CA GLY A 258 7.12 -8.40 -4.77
C GLY A 258 6.55 -8.77 -6.14
N ILE A 259 6.97 -9.90 -6.70
CA ILE A 259 6.48 -10.40 -8.01
C ILE A 259 5.00 -10.76 -7.93
N VAL A 260 4.61 -11.54 -6.92
CA VAL A 260 3.22 -11.99 -6.75
C VAL A 260 2.30 -10.82 -6.44
N ALA A 261 2.76 -9.84 -5.63
CA ALA A 261 2.01 -8.61 -5.40
C ALA A 261 1.82 -7.80 -6.70
N ALA A 262 2.88 -7.66 -7.51
CA ALA A 262 2.78 -6.97 -8.79
C ALA A 262 1.76 -7.64 -9.72
N ILE A 263 1.85 -8.96 -9.90
CA ILE A 263 0.94 -9.71 -10.78
C ILE A 263 -0.50 -9.65 -10.26
N GLY A 264 -0.72 -10.00 -8.99
CA GLY A 264 -2.06 -10.02 -8.40
C GLY A 264 -2.75 -8.66 -8.46
N GLY A 265 -1.99 -7.59 -8.20
CA GLY A 265 -2.51 -6.23 -8.28
C GLY A 265 -2.94 -5.82 -9.69
N ASN A 266 -2.12 -6.12 -10.70
CA ASN A 266 -2.44 -5.81 -12.10
C ASN A 266 -3.64 -6.61 -12.61
N VAL A 267 -3.74 -7.90 -12.25
CA VAL A 267 -4.87 -8.76 -12.64
C VAL A 267 -6.18 -8.23 -12.06
N LEU A 268 -6.20 -7.90 -10.76
CA LEU A 268 -7.39 -7.34 -10.14
C LEU A 268 -7.74 -5.95 -10.68
N GLY A 269 -6.74 -5.08 -10.88
CA GLY A 269 -6.93 -3.76 -11.48
C GLY A 269 -7.58 -3.86 -12.86
N TYR A 270 -7.04 -4.72 -13.73
CA TYR A 270 -7.61 -4.96 -15.05
C TYR A 270 -9.08 -5.43 -15.00
N TRP A 271 -9.43 -6.32 -14.07
CA TRP A 271 -10.82 -6.76 -13.89
C TRP A 271 -11.73 -5.63 -13.39
N LEU A 272 -11.28 -4.86 -12.41
CA LEU A 272 -12.05 -3.76 -11.82
C LEU A 272 -12.24 -2.59 -12.79
N ASP A 273 -11.30 -2.36 -13.70
CA ASP A 273 -11.35 -1.27 -14.69
C ASP A 273 -12.15 -1.63 -15.95
N LYS A 274 -12.56 -2.89 -16.12
CA LYS A 274 -13.29 -3.34 -17.32
C LYS A 274 -14.65 -2.66 -17.46
N THR A 275 -14.79 -1.78 -18.46
CA THR A 275 -16.01 -0.99 -18.71
C THR A 275 -17.18 -1.81 -19.24
N ASP A 276 -16.91 -2.91 -19.93
CA ASP A 276 -17.93 -3.75 -20.56
C ASP A 276 -18.77 -4.55 -19.56
N VAL A 277 -18.37 -4.57 -18.28
CA VAL A 277 -19.05 -5.33 -17.22
C VAL A 277 -19.67 -4.36 -16.22
N PRO A 278 -20.94 -4.56 -15.82
CA PRO A 278 -21.59 -3.71 -14.83
C PRO A 278 -20.79 -3.62 -13.52
N LEU A 279 -20.69 -2.42 -12.95
CA LEU A 279 -19.95 -2.14 -11.70
C LEU A 279 -20.38 -3.07 -10.55
N LYS A 280 -21.70 -3.31 -10.44
CA LYS A 280 -22.31 -4.24 -9.47
C LYS A 280 -21.74 -5.66 -9.57
N LEU A 281 -21.55 -6.17 -10.78
CA LEU A 281 -21.04 -7.53 -10.99
C LEU A 281 -19.55 -7.58 -10.67
N ARG A 282 -18.77 -6.60 -11.12
CA ARG A 282 -17.33 -6.49 -10.81
C ARG A 282 -17.09 -6.43 -9.30
N ALA A 283 -17.77 -5.54 -8.60
CA ALA A 283 -17.62 -5.38 -7.15
C ALA A 283 -17.98 -6.65 -6.38
N ARG A 284 -19.12 -7.28 -6.71
CA ARG A 284 -19.60 -8.48 -5.99
C ARG A 284 -18.78 -9.73 -6.29
N SER A 285 -18.41 -9.94 -7.56
CA SER A 285 -17.56 -11.06 -7.95
C SER A 285 -16.19 -10.96 -7.27
N SER A 286 -15.53 -9.80 -7.34
CA SER A 286 -14.24 -9.57 -6.67
C SER A 286 -14.34 -9.83 -5.17
N PHE A 287 -15.38 -9.34 -4.50
CA PHE A 287 -15.57 -9.57 -3.07
C PHE A 287 -15.67 -11.05 -2.72
N TRP A 288 -16.57 -11.79 -3.36
CA TRP A 288 -16.78 -13.20 -3.05
C TRP A 288 -15.56 -14.04 -3.43
N THR A 289 -14.91 -13.77 -4.56
CA THR A 289 -13.67 -14.44 -4.94
C THR A 289 -12.56 -14.21 -3.91
N ILE A 290 -12.32 -12.97 -3.48
CA ILE A 290 -11.29 -12.64 -2.50
C ILE A 290 -11.59 -13.30 -1.16
N ILE A 291 -12.82 -13.18 -0.64
CA ILE A 291 -13.20 -13.72 0.66
C ILE A 291 -13.14 -15.26 0.66
N THR A 292 -13.61 -15.92 -0.40
CA THR A 292 -13.54 -17.39 -0.49
C THR A 292 -12.10 -17.90 -0.54
N LEU A 293 -11.25 -17.27 -1.36
CA LEU A 293 -9.82 -17.63 -1.43
C LEU A 293 -9.11 -17.38 -0.10
N GLN A 294 -9.37 -16.24 0.54
CA GLN A 294 -8.84 -15.94 1.86
C GLN A 294 -9.27 -16.95 2.91
N GLY A 295 -10.54 -17.37 2.92
CA GLY A 295 -11.03 -18.42 3.82
C GLY A 295 -10.26 -19.74 3.67
N ALA A 296 -10.01 -20.16 2.42
CA ALA A 296 -9.21 -21.35 2.13
C ALA A 296 -7.76 -21.20 2.62
N TRP A 297 -7.11 -20.07 2.34
CA TRP A 297 -5.72 -19.84 2.75
C TRP A 297 -5.56 -19.68 4.25
N TRP A 298 -6.48 -18.99 4.95
CA TRP A 298 -6.44 -18.89 6.41
C TRP A 298 -6.74 -20.21 7.10
N THR A 299 -7.63 -21.03 6.54
CA THR A 299 -7.84 -22.41 7.03
C THR A 299 -6.56 -23.22 6.90
N TRP A 300 -5.90 -23.17 5.74
CA TRP A 300 -4.64 -23.86 5.50
C TRP A 300 -3.53 -23.36 6.45
N ALA A 301 -3.37 -22.05 6.59
CA ALA A 301 -2.39 -21.43 7.49
C ALA A 301 -2.64 -21.78 8.96
N THR A 302 -3.91 -21.85 9.38
CA THR A 302 -4.33 -22.26 10.73
C THR A 302 -3.87 -23.69 10.99
N VAL A 303 -4.24 -24.65 10.13
CA VAL A 303 -3.86 -26.07 10.26
C VAL A 303 -2.34 -26.25 10.33
N LEU A 304 -1.60 -25.57 9.46
CA LEU A 304 -0.15 -25.63 9.45
C LEU A 304 0.46 -25.04 10.72
N SER A 305 -0.03 -23.89 11.18
CA SER A 305 0.57 -23.20 12.33
C SER A 305 0.29 -23.94 13.63
N THR A 306 -0.89 -24.57 13.77
CA THR A 306 -1.17 -25.49 14.88
C THR A 306 -0.20 -26.66 14.90
N ARG A 307 0.13 -27.22 13.73
CA ARG A 307 1.11 -28.31 13.60
C ARG A 307 2.53 -27.83 13.90
N TYR A 308 2.91 -26.66 13.37
CA TYR A 308 4.25 -26.10 13.54
C TYR A 308 4.53 -25.68 14.97
N HIS A 309 3.53 -25.17 15.69
CA HIS A 309 3.64 -24.89 17.12
C HIS A 309 4.02 -26.13 17.95
N ARG A 310 3.57 -27.32 17.54
CA ARG A 310 3.95 -28.59 18.22
C ARG A 310 5.28 -29.14 17.76
N THR A 311 5.57 -29.03 16.46
CA THR A 311 6.73 -29.69 15.83
C THR A 311 7.98 -28.80 15.75
N GLN A 312 7.81 -27.49 15.95
CA GLN A 312 8.83 -26.44 15.87
C GLN A 312 9.82 -26.62 14.70
N PRO A 313 9.31 -26.74 13.44
CA PRO A 313 10.17 -27.04 12.30
C PRO A 313 10.90 -25.80 11.78
N THR A 314 12.02 -26.03 11.10
CA THR A 314 12.66 -25.04 10.23
C THR A 314 12.73 -25.61 8.82
N TYR A 315 11.90 -25.10 7.90
CA TYR A 315 11.88 -25.55 6.52
C TYR A 315 12.90 -24.81 5.67
N ASP A 316 13.73 -25.60 5.01
CA ASP A 316 14.54 -25.15 3.90
C ASP A 316 13.91 -25.56 2.56
N TRP A 317 14.20 -24.85 1.46
CA TRP A 317 13.64 -25.18 0.15
C TRP A 317 13.99 -26.58 -0.37
N THR A 318 15.01 -27.26 0.21
CA THR A 318 15.33 -28.67 -0.08
C THR A 318 14.60 -29.65 0.86
N THR A 319 13.98 -29.17 1.93
CA THR A 319 13.35 -30.02 2.95
C THR A 319 11.99 -30.54 2.48
N PRO A 320 11.69 -31.84 2.68
CA PRO A 320 10.34 -32.37 2.44
C PRO A 320 9.27 -31.59 3.21
N GLY A 321 8.19 -31.22 2.53
CA GLY A 321 7.10 -30.42 3.11
C GLY A 321 7.27 -28.91 3.02
N PHE A 322 8.40 -28.41 2.53
CA PHE A 322 8.62 -26.98 2.27
C PHE A 322 7.50 -26.38 1.40
N GLY A 323 7.15 -27.05 0.29
CA GLY A 323 6.15 -26.55 -0.64
C GLY A 323 4.80 -26.28 0.01
N ALA A 324 4.37 -27.12 0.97
CA ALA A 324 3.10 -26.93 1.66
C ALA A 324 3.11 -25.69 2.57
N GLY A 325 4.19 -25.45 3.30
CA GLY A 325 4.32 -24.26 4.15
C GLY A 325 4.53 -22.99 3.32
N PHE A 326 5.43 -23.06 2.35
CA PHE A 326 5.85 -21.90 1.58
C PHE A 326 4.75 -21.41 0.62
N ALA A 327 3.99 -22.33 0.01
CA ALA A 327 2.86 -21.94 -0.84
C ALA A 327 1.80 -21.15 -0.06
N VAL A 328 1.50 -21.55 1.19
CA VAL A 328 0.57 -20.79 2.04
C VAL A 328 1.04 -19.36 2.25
N TYR A 329 2.34 -19.17 2.52
CA TYR A 329 2.91 -17.84 2.67
C TYR A 329 2.70 -16.99 1.40
N VAL A 330 3.02 -17.54 0.23
CA VAL A 330 2.86 -16.84 -1.06
C VAL A 330 1.39 -16.49 -1.33
N PHE A 331 0.46 -17.40 -1.05
CA PHE A 331 -0.96 -17.18 -1.24
C PHE A 331 -1.57 -16.17 -0.25
N LEU A 332 -1.14 -16.18 1.01
CA LEU A 332 -1.55 -15.16 1.98
C LEU A 332 -1.10 -13.77 1.52
N LEU A 333 0.10 -13.67 0.93
CA LEU A 333 0.64 -12.41 0.42
C LEU A 333 -0.11 -11.93 -0.82
N LEU A 334 -0.45 -12.85 -1.74
CA LEU A 334 -1.37 -12.56 -2.85
C LEU A 334 -2.73 -12.06 -2.32
N GLY A 335 -3.29 -12.75 -1.32
CA GLY A 335 -4.56 -12.39 -0.70
C GLY A 335 -4.55 -11.04 0.00
N PHE A 336 -3.42 -10.69 0.62
CA PHE A 336 -3.20 -9.35 1.16
C PHE A 336 -3.25 -8.31 0.05
N GLN A 337 -2.47 -8.50 -1.03
CA GLN A 337 -2.43 -7.54 -2.14
C GLN A 337 -3.79 -7.34 -2.81
N LEU A 338 -4.52 -8.44 -3.07
CA LEU A 338 -5.85 -8.39 -3.69
C LEU A 338 -6.84 -7.63 -2.80
N ASN A 339 -6.86 -7.95 -1.51
CA ASN A 339 -7.77 -7.28 -0.57
C ASN A 339 -7.40 -5.80 -0.39
N TYR A 340 -6.10 -5.49 -0.30
CA TYR A 340 -5.59 -4.12 -0.20
C TYR A 340 -6.07 -3.26 -1.38
N MET A 341 -5.88 -3.71 -2.63
CA MET A 341 -6.35 -2.96 -3.80
C MET A 341 -7.89 -2.89 -3.88
N PHE A 342 -8.58 -3.95 -3.46
CA PHE A 342 -10.03 -3.95 -3.43
C PHE A 342 -10.61 -2.97 -2.39
N LEU A 343 -9.94 -2.76 -1.25
CA LEU A 343 -10.32 -1.75 -0.27
C LEU A 343 -10.28 -0.33 -0.85
N TYR A 344 -9.22 0.01 -1.58
CA TYR A 344 -9.15 1.30 -2.28
C TYR A 344 -10.30 1.47 -3.27
N PHE A 345 -10.62 0.43 -4.04
CA PHE A 345 -11.76 0.44 -4.95
C PHE A 345 -13.09 0.65 -4.21
N ILE A 346 -13.34 -0.05 -3.09
CA ILE A 346 -14.56 0.13 -2.28
C ILE A 346 -14.66 1.57 -1.78
N ILE A 347 -13.57 2.10 -1.23
CA ILE A 347 -13.53 3.45 -0.67
C ILE A 347 -13.78 4.52 -1.74
N GLN A 348 -13.20 4.38 -2.92
CA GLN A 348 -13.46 5.28 -4.04
C GLN A 348 -14.94 5.28 -4.47
N ASN A 349 -15.57 4.10 -4.48
CA ASN A 349 -16.99 3.95 -4.83
C ASN A 349 -17.96 4.30 -3.69
N LEU A 350 -17.45 4.58 -2.48
CA LEU A 350 -18.26 4.98 -1.32
C LEU A 350 -18.46 6.50 -1.25
N ALA A 351 -17.55 7.24 -1.87
CA ALA A 351 -17.51 8.68 -1.87
C ALA A 351 -18.49 9.27 -2.89
N ASP A 352 -19.36 10.17 -2.44
CA ASP A 352 -20.32 10.85 -3.30
C ASP A 352 -19.70 12.11 -3.95
N THR A 353 -18.64 12.67 -3.36
CA THR A 353 -17.92 13.86 -3.86
C THR A 353 -16.41 13.68 -3.88
N LYS A 354 -15.71 14.49 -4.70
CA LYS A 354 -14.23 14.46 -4.80
C LYS A 354 -13.54 14.76 -3.45
N GLU A 355 -14.11 15.65 -2.65
CA GLU A 355 -13.61 15.94 -1.30
C GLU A 355 -13.77 14.74 -0.36
N GLN A 356 -14.89 14.02 -0.47
CA GLN A 356 -15.09 12.80 0.31
C GLN A 356 -14.09 11.70 -0.09
N VAL A 357 -13.70 11.59 -1.36
CA VAL A 357 -12.65 10.64 -1.79
C VAL A 357 -11.35 10.90 -1.03
N ILE A 358 -10.95 12.17 -0.92
CA ILE A 358 -9.72 12.57 -0.20
C ILE A 358 -9.85 12.22 1.29
N ARG A 359 -10.96 12.61 1.94
CA ARG A 359 -11.20 12.33 3.35
C ARG A 359 -11.26 10.82 3.64
N TYR A 360 -11.96 10.04 2.82
CA TYR A 360 -11.99 8.59 2.99
C TYR A 360 -10.64 7.92 2.74
N SER A 361 -9.85 8.43 1.78
CA SER A 361 -8.49 7.93 1.54
C SER A 361 -7.58 8.18 2.74
N ALA A 362 -7.69 9.36 3.37
CA ALA A 362 -6.98 9.67 4.61
C ALA A 362 -7.45 8.79 5.79
N LEU A 363 -8.76 8.59 5.93
CA LEU A 363 -9.32 7.70 6.96
C LEU A 363 -8.88 6.24 6.78
N LEU A 364 -8.88 5.74 5.54
CA LEU A 364 -8.39 4.41 5.21
C LEU A 364 -6.94 4.29 5.69
N ARG A 365 -6.05 5.20 5.27
CA ARG A 365 -4.64 5.18 5.64
C ARG A 365 -4.39 5.23 7.14
N GLY A 366 -5.10 6.10 7.87
CA GLY A 366 -4.99 6.20 9.33
C GLY A 366 -5.47 4.93 10.03
N THR A 367 -6.59 4.37 9.57
CA THR A 367 -7.17 3.13 10.09
C THR A 367 -6.27 1.93 9.80
N GLU A 368 -5.71 1.84 8.60
CA GLU A 368 -4.73 0.81 8.21
C GLU A 368 -3.55 0.81 9.17
N SER A 369 -2.98 1.98 9.39
CA SER A 369 -1.82 2.17 10.28
C SER A 369 -2.12 1.73 11.71
N ALA A 370 -3.31 2.05 12.22
CA ALA A 370 -3.73 1.65 13.56
C ALA A 370 -3.84 0.12 13.70
N TRP A 371 -4.43 -0.56 12.71
CA TRP A 371 -4.51 -2.02 12.71
C TRP A 371 -3.16 -2.70 12.51
N GLN A 372 -2.27 -2.13 11.69
CA GLN A 372 -0.89 -2.61 11.57
C GLN A 372 -0.14 -2.49 12.89
N ALA A 373 -0.30 -1.37 13.61
CA ALA A 373 0.29 -1.20 14.95
C ALA A 373 -0.17 -2.29 15.92
N ILE A 374 -1.47 -2.62 15.93
CA ILE A 374 -2.03 -3.71 16.74
C ILE A 374 -1.44 -5.06 16.30
N SER A 375 -1.37 -5.32 14.99
CA SER A 375 -0.90 -6.60 14.46
C SER A 375 0.58 -6.86 14.78
N TYR A 376 1.45 -5.88 14.50
CA TYR A 376 2.86 -5.97 14.87
C TYR A 376 3.04 -5.99 16.40
N GLY A 377 2.23 -5.23 17.15
CA GLY A 377 2.25 -5.23 18.61
C GLY A 377 1.93 -6.61 19.20
N LEU A 378 0.84 -7.24 18.75
CA LEU A 378 0.51 -8.61 19.14
C LEU A 378 1.54 -9.60 18.64
N GLY A 379 2.06 -9.44 17.42
CA GLY A 379 3.15 -10.24 16.86
C GLY A 379 4.48 -10.13 17.62
N SER A 380 4.65 -9.17 18.55
CA SER A 380 5.81 -9.12 19.44
C SER A 380 5.72 -10.13 20.59
N ILE A 381 4.51 -10.63 20.89
CA ILE A 381 4.25 -11.62 21.93
C ILE A 381 4.39 -13.02 21.34
N GLU A 382 5.19 -13.88 21.95
CA GLU A 382 5.56 -15.19 21.41
C GLU A 382 4.37 -16.08 21.02
N ILE A 383 3.39 -16.27 21.91
CA ILE A 383 2.23 -17.13 21.61
C ILE A 383 1.37 -16.57 20.46
N MET A 384 1.28 -15.24 20.37
CA MET A 384 0.57 -14.55 19.30
C MET A 384 1.32 -14.68 17.98
N ALA A 385 2.64 -14.51 17.99
CA ALA A 385 3.50 -14.69 16.82
C ALA A 385 3.43 -16.11 16.24
N GLN A 386 3.43 -17.13 17.10
CA GLN A 386 3.47 -18.53 16.66
C GLN A 386 2.11 -19.02 16.12
N VAL A 387 1.00 -18.69 16.80
CA VAL A 387 -0.34 -19.19 16.44
C VAL A 387 -1.46 -18.17 16.63
N GLY A 388 -1.42 -17.36 17.69
CA GLY A 388 -2.56 -16.54 18.09
C GLY A 388 -2.97 -15.50 17.05
N SER A 389 -2.02 -14.86 16.37
CA SER A 389 -2.30 -13.86 15.33
C SER A 389 -2.94 -14.48 14.08
N ILE A 390 -2.63 -15.74 13.76
CA ILE A 390 -3.27 -16.45 12.64
C ILE A 390 -4.74 -16.74 12.98
N TYR A 391 -5.00 -17.26 14.19
CA TYR A 391 -6.35 -17.53 14.64
C TYR A 391 -7.18 -16.26 14.77
N LEU A 392 -6.59 -15.19 15.32
CA LEU A 392 -7.26 -13.90 15.44
C LEU A 392 -7.59 -13.33 14.06
N ASN A 393 -6.65 -13.37 13.10
CA ASN A 393 -6.94 -12.84 11.77
C ASN A 393 -7.98 -13.68 11.01
N PHE A 394 -8.01 -14.99 11.25
CA PHE A 394 -9.06 -15.85 10.69
C PHE A 394 -10.44 -15.54 11.30
N GLY A 395 -10.49 -15.27 12.61
CA GLY A 395 -11.70 -14.77 13.27
C GLY A 395 -12.14 -13.40 12.75
N LEU A 396 -11.20 -12.47 12.55
CA LEU A 396 -11.45 -11.16 11.96
C LEU A 396 -11.98 -11.29 10.53
N TRP A 397 -11.46 -12.23 9.74
CA TRP A 397 -11.99 -12.53 8.40
C TRP A 397 -13.45 -12.94 8.47
N ALA A 398 -13.81 -13.90 9.33
CA ALA A 398 -15.21 -14.32 9.47
C ALA A 398 -16.12 -13.17 9.93
N ALA A 399 -15.67 -12.37 10.91
CA ALA A 399 -16.41 -11.25 11.45
C ALA A 399 -16.58 -10.09 10.45
N ALA A 400 -15.63 -9.89 9.52
CA ALA A 400 -15.65 -8.81 8.55
C ALA A 400 -16.64 -9.03 7.39
N ILE A 401 -17.00 -10.29 7.08
CA ILE A 401 -17.80 -10.64 5.89
C ILE A 401 -19.17 -9.96 5.91
N LEU A 402 -19.95 -10.13 7.00
CA LEU A 402 -21.32 -9.61 7.06
C LEU A 402 -21.36 -8.06 7.04
N PRO A 403 -20.57 -7.35 7.87
CA PRO A 403 -20.51 -5.88 7.82
C PRO A 403 -20.09 -5.36 6.44
N ALA A 404 -19.05 -5.96 5.83
CA ALA A 404 -18.59 -5.58 4.51
C ALA A 404 -19.67 -5.78 3.44
N TRP A 405 -20.36 -6.93 3.46
CA TRP A 405 -21.41 -7.23 2.50
C TRP A 405 -22.57 -6.22 2.56
N PHE A 406 -22.93 -5.74 3.75
CA PHE A 406 -23.95 -4.69 3.90
C PHE A 406 -23.58 -3.39 3.19
N VAL A 407 -22.29 -3.07 3.07
CA VAL A 407 -21.83 -1.91 2.30
C VAL A 407 -21.76 -2.25 0.82
N LEU A 408 -21.04 -3.32 0.47
CA LEU A 408 -20.77 -3.68 -0.92
C LEU A 408 -22.01 -4.00 -1.76
N ARG A 409 -23.07 -4.53 -1.16
CA ARG A 409 -24.30 -4.85 -1.90
C ARG A 409 -24.94 -3.62 -2.57
N HIS A 410 -24.66 -2.41 -2.07
CA HIS A 410 -25.19 -1.15 -2.61
C HIS A 410 -24.29 -0.53 -3.70
N ILE A 411 -23.06 -1.03 -3.90
CA ILE A 411 -22.16 -0.54 -4.95
C ILE A 411 -22.73 -0.93 -6.32
N GLY A 412 -22.85 0.05 -7.21
CA GLY A 412 -23.38 -0.14 -8.57
C GLY A 412 -24.88 -0.43 -8.62
N VAL A 413 -25.63 -0.16 -7.54
CA VAL A 413 -27.09 -0.17 -7.54
C VAL A 413 -27.56 1.27 -7.68
N VAL A 414 -28.27 1.58 -8.77
CA VAL A 414 -28.92 2.89 -8.94
C VAL A 414 -29.95 3.04 -7.82
N LYS A 415 -29.85 4.11 -7.02
CA LYS A 415 -30.90 4.44 -6.06
C LYS A 415 -32.10 4.96 -6.84
N GLU A 416 -33.24 4.27 -6.74
CA GLU A 416 -34.52 4.86 -7.17
C GLU A 416 -34.78 6.09 -6.29
N GLY A 417 -34.65 7.28 -6.87
CA GLY A 417 -34.85 8.57 -6.19
C GLY A 417 -33.85 9.70 -6.54
N ASP A 418 -32.78 9.44 -7.29
CA ASP A 418 -31.83 10.47 -7.77
C ASP A 418 -32.15 10.96 -9.20
N ASP A 419 -33.45 11.05 -9.52
CA ASP A 419 -33.92 11.75 -10.73
C ASP A 419 -34.11 13.23 -10.40
N ASP A 420 -32.99 13.91 -10.16
CA ASP A 420 -32.85 15.37 -10.28
C ASP A 420 -31.43 15.67 -10.82
N GLY A 421 -31.26 15.42 -12.12
CA GLY A 421 -30.62 16.40 -13.00
C GLY A 421 -29.10 16.64 -12.97
N GLN A 422 -28.23 15.67 -12.65
CA GLN A 422 -26.76 15.86 -12.89
C GLN A 422 -25.98 14.65 -13.43
N HIS A 423 -26.62 13.60 -13.94
CA HIS A 423 -25.92 12.42 -14.46
C HIS A 423 -25.98 12.19 -15.99
N SER A 424 -26.37 13.19 -16.78
CA SER A 424 -26.54 13.06 -18.24
C SER A 424 -25.59 13.91 -19.11
N GLU A 425 -24.35 14.17 -18.69
CA GLU A 425 -23.34 14.81 -19.56
C GLU A 425 -21.98 14.09 -19.67
N GLN A 426 -21.83 12.88 -19.13
CA GLN A 426 -20.57 12.12 -19.26
C GLN A 426 -20.77 10.70 -19.79
N SER A 427 -21.53 10.56 -20.88
CA SER A 427 -21.41 9.40 -21.79
C SER A 427 -22.23 9.59 -23.07
N SER A 428 -21.88 10.55 -23.92
CA SER A 428 -22.16 10.45 -25.38
C SER A 428 -21.40 11.52 -26.14
N SER A 429 -20.36 11.12 -26.86
CA SER A 429 -19.94 11.76 -28.11
C SER A 429 -18.80 10.96 -28.73
N SER A 430 -19.14 9.85 -29.38
CA SER A 430 -18.30 9.27 -30.41
C SER A 430 -19.12 8.36 -31.32
N GLU A 431 -19.90 8.96 -32.23
CA GLU A 431 -20.18 8.36 -33.53
C GLU A 431 -20.18 9.47 -34.60
N PRO A 432 -19.58 9.23 -35.78
CA PRO A 432 -19.44 10.24 -36.82
C PRO A 432 -20.66 10.22 -37.76
N GLY A 433 -21.39 11.32 -37.83
CA GLY A 433 -22.51 11.51 -38.76
C GLY A 433 -22.07 12.28 -40.01
N ASP A 434 -22.36 11.70 -41.17
CA ASP A 434 -22.11 12.17 -42.52
C ASP A 434 -22.45 13.64 -42.78
N VAL A 435 -21.51 14.36 -43.41
CA VAL A 435 -21.75 15.70 -43.96
C VAL A 435 -22.29 15.56 -45.38
N LYS A 436 -23.60 15.77 -45.55
CA LYS A 436 -24.21 16.08 -46.85
C LYS A 436 -23.94 17.55 -47.19
N VAL A 437 -23.24 17.74 -48.31
CA VAL A 437 -23.02 19.04 -48.97
C VAL A 437 -24.32 19.51 -49.61
N ALA A 438 -24.77 20.72 -49.28
CA ALA A 438 -25.71 21.50 -50.07
C ALA A 438 -25.33 22.98 -49.92
N GLY A 439 -24.76 23.55 -50.98
CA GLY A 439 -24.45 24.96 -51.10
C GLY A 439 -24.61 25.34 -52.56
N ASP A 440 -25.64 26.13 -52.84
CA ASP A 440 -26.01 26.74 -54.12
C ASP A 440 -27.01 27.84 -53.70
N VAL A 441 -27.00 29.11 -54.08
CA VAL A 441 -26.38 29.97 -55.12
C VAL A 441 -26.47 31.40 -54.51
N ALA A 442 -25.61 32.39 -54.76
CA ALA A 442 -25.73 33.23 -55.95
C ALA A 442 -24.66 34.32 -56.10
N SER A 443 -24.15 34.39 -57.32
CA SER A 443 -23.69 35.60 -57.99
C SER A 443 -24.40 35.67 -59.34
N THR A 444 -25.47 36.48 -59.41
CA THR A 444 -25.92 37.40 -60.49
C THR A 444 -27.36 37.78 -60.22
#